data_AF-A0A357AL56-F1
#
_entry.id   AF-A0A357AL56-F1
#
_cell.length_a   1.000
_cell.length_b   1.000
_cell.length_c   1.000
_cell.angle_alpha   90.00
_cell.angle_beta   90.00
_cell.angle_gamma   90.00
#
_symmetry.space_group_name_H-M   'P 1'
#
loop_
_entity.id
_entity.type
_entity.pdbx_description
1 polymer ?
#
loop_
_entity_poly.entity_id
_entity_poly.type
_entity_poly.pdbx_seq_one_letter_code
_entity_poly.pdbx_strand_id
1 'polypeptide(L)'
;MVFISVKRKTLGFVALIVILCLVAVSIYSILKIAENENKYQSILVMARMFQDTDFIAYISDQEAKAEKPVIEVFDISKGEVISKTSVNIEIQNEVFHYIKAVKTLYTKVIPFPSKGYIIRVPFEKPMNVKIKLLNDVGIKTLDSAFIILSEKEAPLLLVLDDQHRPYFYTFNASVQPLLDYVKLEIPEKSADEQTGGEPETPGEGSGS
;
A
#
# COMPACT_ATOMS: atom_id res chain seq x y z
N MET A 1 -45.27 -40.21 0.12
CA MET A 1 -45.50 -39.36 1.29
C MET A 1 -44.94 -40.10 2.50
N VAL A 2 -43.71 -39.80 2.93
CA VAL A 2 -43.03 -40.57 3.99
C VAL A 2 -43.29 -39.87 5.33
N PHE A 3 -44.20 -40.41 6.13
CA PHE A 3 -44.46 -39.95 7.50
C PHE A 3 -43.46 -40.63 8.44
N ILE A 4 -42.41 -39.91 8.79
CA ILE A 4 -41.44 -40.35 9.81
C ILE A 4 -42.07 -40.05 11.18
N SER A 5 -42.55 -41.09 11.87
CA SER A 5 -43.03 -40.99 13.26
C SER A 5 -41.84 -40.88 14.22
N VAL A 6 -41.35 -39.67 14.45
CA VAL A 6 -40.25 -39.39 15.38
C VAL A 6 -40.78 -39.29 16.81
N LYS A 7 -40.16 -39.99 17.76
CA LYS A 7 -40.53 -39.89 19.18
C LYS A 7 -40.30 -38.45 19.68
N ARG A 8 -41.26 -37.88 20.41
CA ARG A 8 -41.18 -36.49 20.94
C ARG A 8 -39.88 -36.19 21.71
N LYS A 9 -39.32 -37.19 22.39
CA LYS A 9 -38.03 -37.11 23.10
C LYS A 9 -36.81 -37.01 22.17
N THR A 10 -36.80 -37.74 21.06
CA THR A 10 -35.70 -37.69 20.08
C THR A 10 -35.72 -36.37 19.30
N LEU A 11 -36.91 -35.83 19.02
CA LEU A 11 -37.05 -34.51 18.38
C LEU A 11 -36.46 -33.38 19.25
N GLY A 12 -36.70 -33.41 20.56
CA GLY A 12 -36.14 -32.44 21.50
C GLY A 12 -34.61 -32.51 21.58
N PHE A 13 -34.04 -33.71 21.53
CA PHE A 13 -32.59 -33.90 21.56
C PHE A 13 -31.92 -33.38 20.27
N VAL A 14 -32.52 -33.65 19.11
CA VAL A 14 -32.05 -33.11 17.82
C VAL A 14 -32.12 -31.59 17.81
N ALA A 15 -33.23 -31.00 18.29
CA ALA A 15 -33.36 -29.54 18.38
C ALA A 15 -32.28 -28.91 19.29
N LEU A 16 -31.96 -29.55 20.41
CA LEU A 16 -30.92 -29.08 21.33
C LEU A 16 -29.52 -29.13 20.71
N ILE A 17 -29.20 -30.20 19.96
CA ILE A 17 -27.94 -30.30 19.22
C ILE A 17 -27.85 -29.19 18.16
N VAL A 18 -28.93 -28.94 17.40
CA VAL A 18 -28.97 -27.88 16.39
C VAL A 18 -28.74 -26.51 17.04
N ILE A 19 -29.39 -26.22 18.17
CA ILE A 19 -29.19 -24.96 18.90
C ILE A 19 -27.73 -24.84 19.37
N LEU A 20 -27.15 -25.90 19.90
CA LEU A 20 -25.76 -25.89 20.36
C LEU A 20 -24.77 -25.66 19.21
N CYS A 21 -25.02 -26.26 18.04
CA CYS A 21 -24.26 -25.99 16.83
C CYS A 21 -24.39 -24.52 16.38
N LEU A 22 -25.59 -23.94 16.40
CA LEU A 22 -25.81 -22.54 16.03
C LEU A 22 -25.10 -21.57 16.99
N VAL A 23 -25.12 -21.86 18.29
CA VAL A 23 -24.40 -21.08 19.29
C VAL A 23 -22.89 -21.18 19.05
N ALA A 24 -22.36 -22.39 18.78
CA ALA A 24 -20.94 -22.58 18.50
C ALA A 24 -20.49 -21.83 17.24
N VAL A 25 -21.26 -21.86 16.15
CA VAL A 25 -21.00 -21.09 14.92
C VAL A 25 -21.04 -19.58 15.20
N SER A 26 -21.98 -19.12 16.02
CA SER A 26 -22.09 -17.71 16.38
C SER A 26 -20.88 -17.25 17.20
N ILE A 27 -20.46 -18.04 18.20
CA ILE A 27 -19.27 -17.76 19.01
C ILE A 27 -18.01 -17.76 18.12
N TYR A 28 -17.85 -18.77 17.26
CA TYR A 28 -16.73 -18.83 16.32
C TYR A 28 -16.69 -17.60 15.41
N SER A 29 -17.84 -17.19 14.88
CA SER A 29 -17.95 -16.00 14.04
C SER A 29 -17.57 -14.73 14.80
N ILE A 30 -18.04 -14.56 16.04
CA ILE A 30 -17.69 -13.41 16.89
C ILE A 30 -16.18 -13.37 17.17
N LEU A 31 -15.57 -14.51 17.51
CA LEU A 31 -14.13 -14.60 17.75
C LEU A 31 -13.32 -14.27 16.49
N LYS A 32 -13.74 -14.76 15.31
CA LYS A 32 -13.10 -14.44 14.04
C LYS A 32 -13.28 -12.97 13.64
N ILE A 33 -14.44 -12.38 13.91
CA ILE A 33 -14.70 -10.96 13.64
C ILE A 33 -13.80 -10.08 14.51
N ALA A 34 -13.63 -10.42 15.79
CA ALA A 34 -12.75 -9.67 16.70
C ALA A 34 -11.28 -9.76 16.29
N GLU A 35 -10.79 -10.93 15.89
CA GLU A 35 -9.44 -11.10 15.36
C GLU A 35 -9.23 -10.28 14.07
N ASN A 36 -10.25 -10.21 13.22
CA ASN A 36 -10.17 -9.57 11.91
C ASN A 36 -10.56 -8.08 11.91
N GLU A 37 -10.96 -7.52 13.06
CA GLU A 37 -11.40 -6.12 13.18
C GLU A 37 -10.29 -5.15 12.75
N ASN A 38 -9.04 -5.41 13.14
CA ASN A 38 -7.88 -4.63 12.70
C ASN A 38 -7.71 -4.65 11.18
N LYS A 39 -7.91 -5.82 10.55
CA LYS A 39 -7.83 -5.98 9.08
C LYS A 39 -8.96 -5.25 8.37
N TYR A 40 -10.18 -5.25 8.92
CA TYR A 40 -11.28 -4.47 8.34
C TYR A 40 -11.05 -2.97 8.49
N GLN A 41 -10.48 -2.52 9.61
CA GLN A 41 -10.16 -1.10 9.81
C GLN A 41 -9.04 -0.64 8.88
N SER A 42 -7.97 -1.42 8.69
CA SER A 42 -6.94 -1.06 7.70
C SER A 42 -7.53 -0.99 6.30
N ILE A 43 -8.26 -2.02 5.85
CA ILE A 43 -8.90 -2.02 4.52
C ILE A 43 -9.87 -0.84 4.37
N LEU A 44 -10.67 -0.51 5.39
CA LEU A 44 -11.60 0.63 5.34
C LEU A 44 -10.87 1.97 5.25
N VAL A 45 -9.79 2.14 6.03
CA VAL A 45 -8.95 3.34 6.00
C VAL A 45 -8.28 3.47 4.63
N MET A 46 -7.75 2.37 4.11
CA MET A 46 -7.16 2.29 2.78
C MET A 46 -8.20 2.60 1.70
N ALA A 47 -9.40 2.01 1.74
CA ALA A 47 -10.47 2.26 0.77
C ALA A 47 -11.03 3.70 0.83
N ARG A 48 -10.91 4.36 1.99
CA ARG A 48 -11.22 5.79 2.12
C ARG A 48 -10.12 6.67 1.52
N MET A 49 -8.86 6.24 1.57
CA MET A 49 -7.72 6.99 1.03
C MET A 49 -7.47 6.70 -0.45
N PHE A 50 -7.76 5.48 -0.89
CA PHE A 50 -7.57 4.97 -2.23
C PHE A 50 -8.93 4.53 -2.78
N GLN A 51 -9.38 5.18 -3.86
CA GLN A 51 -10.55 4.72 -4.62
C GLN A 51 -10.22 3.55 -5.56
N ASP A 52 -8.98 3.05 -5.51
CA ASP A 52 -8.46 1.99 -6.36
C ASP A 52 -8.60 0.64 -5.65
N THR A 53 -9.50 -0.22 -6.14
CA THR A 53 -9.77 -1.51 -5.51
C THR A 53 -8.65 -2.52 -5.75
N ASP A 54 -7.91 -2.39 -6.84
CA ASP A 54 -6.85 -3.32 -7.23
C ASP A 54 -5.63 -3.16 -6.32
N PHE A 55 -5.28 -1.92 -5.98
CA PHE A 55 -4.22 -1.65 -5.01
C PHE A 55 -4.58 -2.18 -3.61
N ILE A 56 -5.82 -2.03 -3.17
CA ILE A 56 -6.31 -2.55 -1.88
C ILE A 56 -6.19 -4.08 -1.84
N ALA A 57 -6.61 -4.75 -2.92
CA ALA A 57 -6.51 -6.19 -3.07
C ALA A 57 -5.04 -6.63 -3.07
N TYR A 58 -4.17 -5.92 -3.78
CA TYR A 58 -2.74 -6.19 -3.83
C TYR A 58 -2.09 -6.14 -2.45
N ILE A 59 -2.27 -5.06 -1.67
CA ILE A 59 -1.69 -4.95 -0.33
C ILE A 59 -2.22 -6.08 0.58
N SER A 60 -3.49 -6.45 0.44
CA SER A 60 -4.15 -7.48 1.26
C SER A 60 -3.69 -8.92 0.93
N ASP A 61 -3.41 -9.25 -0.34
CA ASP A 61 -2.93 -10.59 -0.75
C ASP A 61 -1.52 -10.88 -0.22
N GLN A 62 -0.71 -9.84 -0.07
CA GLN A 62 0.71 -10.00 0.26
C GLN A 62 0.98 -10.36 1.72
N GLU A 63 -0.01 -10.24 2.60
CA GLU A 63 0.04 -10.75 3.97
C GLU A 63 -0.04 -12.29 4.01
N ALA A 64 -0.56 -12.94 2.95
CA ALA A 64 -0.86 -14.37 2.95
C ALA A 64 0.26 -15.26 2.40
N LYS A 65 1.33 -14.71 1.79
CA LYS A 65 2.39 -15.49 1.14
C LYS A 65 3.65 -15.62 1.99
N ALA A 66 3.90 -16.84 2.47
CA ALA A 66 5.12 -17.28 3.15
C ALA A 66 6.23 -17.75 2.17
N GLU A 67 6.31 -17.18 0.98
CA GLU A 67 7.43 -17.41 0.06
C GLU A 67 8.55 -16.39 0.27
N LYS A 68 9.73 -16.68 -0.29
CA LYS A 68 10.90 -15.78 -0.22
C LYS A 68 10.47 -14.34 -0.55
N PRO A 69 10.86 -13.35 0.25
CA PRO A 69 10.44 -11.97 0.03
C PRO A 69 10.94 -11.50 -1.34
N VAL A 70 10.03 -10.93 -2.13
CA VAL A 70 10.29 -10.40 -3.47
C VAL A 70 9.92 -8.92 -3.52
N ILE A 71 10.72 -8.15 -4.24
CA ILE A 71 10.43 -6.77 -4.59
C ILE A 71 9.46 -6.80 -5.78
N GLU A 72 8.40 -6.01 -5.69
CA GLU A 72 7.32 -5.99 -6.67
C GLU A 72 7.08 -4.57 -7.16
N VAL A 73 6.95 -4.42 -8.47
CA VAL A 73 6.55 -3.16 -9.10
C VAL A 73 5.10 -3.32 -9.56
N PHE A 74 4.20 -2.58 -8.92
CA PHE A 74 2.80 -2.49 -9.27
C PHE A 74 2.58 -1.29 -10.19
N ASP A 75 1.96 -1.51 -11.34
CA ASP A 75 1.58 -0.47 -12.30
C ASP A 75 0.16 -0.01 -11.97
N ILE A 76 0.03 1.24 -11.52
CA ILE A 76 -1.25 1.77 -11.05
C ILE A 76 -2.27 1.84 -12.19
N SER A 77 -1.83 2.12 -13.41
CA SER A 77 -2.73 2.22 -14.55
C SER A 77 -3.27 0.86 -15.01
N LYS A 78 -2.53 -0.22 -14.75
CA LYS A 78 -2.95 -1.59 -15.10
C LYS A 78 -3.61 -2.35 -13.95
N GLY A 79 -3.43 -1.89 -12.71
CA GLY A 79 -3.96 -2.56 -11.53
C GLY A 79 -3.24 -3.89 -11.21
N GLU A 80 -2.01 -4.07 -11.68
CA GLU A 80 -1.30 -5.35 -11.53
C GLU A 80 0.21 -5.21 -11.30
N VAL A 81 0.83 -6.28 -10.80
CA VAL A 81 2.29 -6.38 -10.65
C VAL A 81 2.94 -6.69 -12.00
N ILE A 82 3.75 -5.77 -12.51
CA ILE A 82 4.41 -5.87 -13.81
C ILE A 82 5.86 -6.40 -13.71
N SER A 83 6.46 -6.37 -12.52
CA SER A 83 7.83 -6.86 -12.31
C SER A 83 7.99 -7.44 -10.92
N LYS A 84 8.79 -8.52 -10.83
CA LYS A 84 9.19 -9.17 -9.59
C LYS A 84 10.69 -9.42 -9.61
N THR A 85 11.39 -8.97 -8.57
CA THR A 85 12.82 -9.15 -8.41
C THR A 85 13.12 -9.71 -7.03
N SER A 86 14.14 -10.56 -6.90
CA SER A 86 14.56 -11.04 -5.59
C SER A 86 15.06 -9.88 -4.72
N VAL A 87 14.76 -9.95 -3.41
CA VAL A 87 15.32 -9.01 -2.44
C VAL A 87 16.84 -9.02 -2.51
N ASN A 88 17.43 -7.82 -2.53
CA ASN A 88 18.87 -7.59 -2.50
C ASN A 88 19.16 -6.51 -1.42
N ILE A 89 20.28 -6.68 -0.72
CA ILE A 89 20.77 -5.74 0.29
C ILE A 89 20.97 -4.32 -0.24
N GLU A 90 21.35 -4.17 -1.51
CA GLU A 90 21.52 -2.85 -2.16
C GLU A 90 20.20 -2.09 -2.20
N ILE A 91 19.11 -2.77 -2.61
CA ILE A 91 17.78 -2.19 -2.67
C ILE A 91 17.24 -1.90 -1.27
N GLN A 92 17.45 -2.81 -0.31
CA GLN A 92 17.04 -2.57 1.07
C GLN A 92 17.78 -1.40 1.72
N ASN A 93 19.07 -1.23 1.44
CA ASN A 93 19.88 -0.10 1.93
C ASN A 93 19.39 1.23 1.36
N GLU A 94 18.97 1.23 0.09
CA GLU A 94 18.39 2.42 -0.54
C GLU A 94 17.07 2.81 0.14
N VAL A 95 16.17 1.84 0.35
CA VAL A 95 14.92 2.09 1.08
C VAL A 95 15.16 2.50 2.53
N PHE A 96 16.17 1.94 3.18
CA PHE A 96 16.61 2.37 4.51
C PHE A 96 17.07 3.83 4.52
N HIS A 97 17.74 4.28 3.46
CA HIS A 97 18.10 5.68 3.28
C HIS A 97 16.86 6.57 3.17
N TYR A 98 15.83 6.15 2.42
CA TYR A 98 14.56 6.89 2.31
C TYR A 98 13.85 7.02 3.66
N ILE A 99 13.77 5.93 4.43
CA ILE A 99 13.16 5.92 5.77
C ILE A 99 13.91 6.88 6.71
N LYS A 100 15.25 6.91 6.65
CA LYS A 100 16.06 7.86 7.41
C LYS A 100 15.89 9.31 6.97
N ALA A 101 15.57 9.52 5.70
CA ALA A 101 15.38 10.83 5.10
C ALA A 101 13.92 11.35 5.19
N VAL A 102 13.04 10.66 5.93
CA VAL A 102 11.65 11.10 6.16
C VAL A 102 11.61 12.49 6.75
N LYS A 103 10.80 13.37 6.15
CA LYS A 103 10.70 14.79 6.50
C LYS A 103 9.41 15.13 7.23
N THR A 104 8.27 14.78 6.65
CA THR A 104 6.96 15.06 7.25
C THR A 104 5.94 14.01 6.85
N LEU A 105 5.01 13.77 7.77
CA LEU A 105 3.75 13.09 7.46
C LEU A 105 3.03 13.87 6.35
N TYR A 106 2.60 13.14 5.33
CA TYR A 106 1.82 13.68 4.23
C TYR A 106 0.34 13.64 4.61
N THR A 107 -0.23 14.80 4.88
CA THR A 107 -1.60 14.94 5.40
C THR A 107 -2.61 15.38 4.34
N LYS A 108 -2.17 15.60 3.11
CA LYS A 108 -3.07 15.92 2.00
C LYS A 108 -3.91 14.69 1.68
N VAL A 109 -5.23 14.86 1.65
CA VAL A 109 -6.15 13.90 1.05
C VAL A 109 -5.93 13.95 -0.45
N ILE A 110 -4.93 13.21 -0.92
CA ILE A 110 -4.68 13.10 -2.34
C ILE A 110 -5.40 11.85 -2.82
N PRO A 111 -6.28 11.97 -3.83
CA PRO A 111 -6.74 10.78 -4.51
C PRO A 111 -5.50 10.08 -5.04
N PHE A 112 -5.34 8.79 -4.69
CA PHE A 112 -4.30 7.93 -5.22
C PHE A 112 -3.92 8.32 -6.66
N PRO A 113 -2.63 8.48 -6.99
CA PRO A 113 -2.24 8.91 -8.32
C PRO A 113 -2.88 7.97 -9.36
N SER A 114 -3.56 8.51 -10.36
CA SER A 114 -4.21 7.70 -11.40
C SER A 114 -3.23 6.99 -12.32
N LYS A 115 -1.96 7.40 -12.28
CA LYS A 115 -0.86 6.85 -13.07
C LYS A 115 0.44 6.86 -12.26
N GLY A 116 1.27 5.87 -12.51
CA GLY A 116 2.57 5.73 -11.88
C GLY A 116 2.81 4.30 -11.42
N TYR A 117 3.75 4.16 -10.50
CA TYR A 117 4.23 2.86 -10.04
C TYR A 117 4.35 2.82 -8.53
N ILE A 118 4.18 1.63 -7.96
CA ILE A 118 4.47 1.38 -6.55
C ILE A 118 5.51 0.29 -6.47
N ILE A 119 6.62 0.61 -5.81
CA ILE A 119 7.68 -0.36 -5.57
C ILE A 119 7.52 -0.83 -4.13
N ARG A 120 7.09 -2.08 -3.95
CA ARG A 120 7.06 -2.75 -2.65
C ARG A 120 8.42 -3.36 -2.39
N VAL A 121 9.04 -2.99 -1.27
CA VAL A 121 10.29 -3.56 -0.80
C VAL A 121 10.06 -4.22 0.56
N PRO A 122 9.97 -5.55 0.62
CA PRO A 122 9.92 -6.27 1.89
C PRO A 122 11.29 -6.35 2.56
N PHE A 123 11.29 -6.36 3.89
CA PHE A 123 12.48 -6.63 4.70
C PHE A 123 12.54 -8.11 5.07
N GLU A 124 13.72 -8.72 4.95
CA GLU A 124 13.90 -10.15 5.31
C GLU A 124 13.60 -10.41 6.79
N LYS A 125 13.85 -9.40 7.62
CA LYS A 125 13.49 -9.35 9.03
C LYS A 125 12.87 -7.99 9.30
N PRO A 126 11.90 -7.90 10.23
CA PRO A 126 11.32 -6.61 10.61
C PRO A 126 12.40 -5.59 10.94
N MET A 127 12.41 -4.48 10.21
CA MET A 127 13.39 -3.42 10.37
C MET A 127 13.01 -2.58 11.58
N ASN A 128 13.90 -2.49 12.57
CA ASN A 128 13.71 -1.58 13.71
C ASN A 128 13.84 -0.13 13.27
N VAL A 129 12.81 0.67 13.56
CA VAL A 129 12.75 2.09 13.24
C VAL A 129 13.13 2.93 14.46
N LYS A 130 14.12 3.81 14.28
CA LYS A 130 14.58 4.77 15.30
C LYS A 130 14.36 6.22 14.84
N ILE A 131 13.35 6.43 14.01
CA ILE A 131 13.00 7.74 13.44
C ILE A 131 11.83 8.31 14.23
N LYS A 132 12.04 9.45 14.89
CA LYS A 132 11.06 10.05 15.80
C LYS A 132 9.68 10.22 15.15
N LEU A 133 9.62 10.70 13.91
CA LEU A 133 8.36 10.91 13.18
C LEU A 133 7.53 9.62 12.97
N LEU A 134 8.19 8.48 12.84
CA LEU A 134 7.51 7.18 12.69
C LEU A 134 7.15 6.63 14.07
N ASN A 135 8.06 6.74 15.04
CA ASN A 135 7.85 6.27 16.40
C ASN A 135 6.73 7.03 17.11
N ASP A 136 6.57 8.33 16.85
CA ASP A 136 5.52 9.18 17.44
C ASP A 136 4.11 8.72 17.04
N VAL A 137 3.96 8.00 15.92
CA VAL A 137 2.69 7.38 15.49
C VAL A 137 2.61 5.88 15.79
N GLY A 138 3.56 5.33 16.56
CA GLY A 138 3.54 3.93 17.00
C GLY A 138 4.32 2.95 16.11
N ILE A 139 4.89 3.40 14.99
CA ILE A 139 5.66 2.55 14.08
C ILE A 139 7.04 2.29 14.67
N LYS A 140 7.26 1.11 15.23
CA LYS A 140 8.54 0.67 15.82
C LYS A 140 9.32 -0.27 14.92
N THR A 141 8.61 -1.06 14.13
CA THR A 141 9.16 -2.04 13.20
C THR A 141 8.46 -1.94 11.85
N LEU A 142 9.17 -2.27 10.78
CA LEU A 142 8.62 -2.31 9.42
C LEU A 142 8.91 -3.66 8.78
N ASP A 143 7.87 -4.32 8.27
CA ASP A 143 7.99 -5.56 7.50
C ASP A 143 8.15 -5.28 6.00
N SER A 144 7.63 -4.14 5.54
CA SER A 144 7.74 -3.68 4.16
C SER A 144 7.64 -2.17 4.09
N ALA A 145 8.19 -1.61 3.02
CA ALA A 145 8.01 -0.22 2.64
C ALA A 145 7.49 -0.14 1.19
N PHE A 146 6.68 0.87 0.91
CA PHE A 146 6.08 1.09 -0.40
C PHE A 146 6.51 2.47 -0.90
N ILE A 147 7.18 2.52 -2.05
CA ILE A 147 7.58 3.77 -2.69
C ILE A 147 6.58 4.06 -3.80
N ILE A 148 5.78 5.10 -3.63
CA ILE A 148 4.77 5.53 -4.59
C ILE A 148 5.41 6.59 -5.50
N LEU A 149 5.41 6.29 -6.78
CA LEU A 149 5.95 7.13 -7.85
C LEU A 149 4.79 7.61 -8.70
N SER A 150 4.64 8.91 -8.84
CA SER A 150 3.59 9.54 -9.65
C SER A 150 4.23 10.38 -10.76
N GLU A 151 3.54 10.57 -11.88
CA GLU A 151 4.04 11.42 -12.97
C GLU A 151 4.15 12.90 -12.59
N LYS A 152 3.27 13.36 -11.67
CA LYS A 152 3.09 14.79 -11.35
C LYS A 152 3.53 15.19 -9.94
N GLU A 153 3.73 14.21 -9.07
CA GLU A 153 4.02 14.45 -7.65
C GLU A 153 5.37 13.86 -7.25
N ALA A 154 5.96 14.45 -6.22
CA ALA A 154 7.18 13.91 -5.63
C ALA A 154 6.92 12.51 -5.05
N PRO A 155 7.93 11.62 -5.07
CA PRO A 155 7.81 10.29 -4.49
C PRO A 155 7.36 10.32 -3.03
N LEU A 156 6.46 9.40 -2.67
CA LEU A 156 5.97 9.23 -1.31
C LEU A 156 6.38 7.87 -0.76
N LEU A 157 6.73 7.85 0.51
CA LEU A 157 6.95 6.64 1.27
C LEU A 157 5.66 6.28 2.00
N LEU A 158 5.07 5.14 1.65
CA LEU A 158 3.98 4.51 2.40
C LEU A 158 4.57 3.42 3.29
N VAL A 159 4.22 3.47 4.57
CA VAL A 159 4.50 2.45 5.56
C VAL A 159 3.23 2.07 6.30
N LEU A 160 3.20 0.85 6.80
CA LEU A 160 2.08 0.32 7.59
C LEU A 160 2.51 0.24 9.05
N ASP A 161 1.59 0.56 9.97
CA ASP A 161 1.81 0.28 11.38
C ASP A 161 1.45 -1.18 11.74
N ASP A 162 1.51 -1.51 13.02
CA ASP A 162 1.18 -2.84 13.55
C ASP A 162 -0.29 -3.24 13.34
N GLN A 163 -1.17 -2.25 13.14
CA GLN A 163 -2.58 -2.42 12.80
C GLN A 163 -2.82 -2.36 11.28
N HIS A 164 -1.76 -2.37 10.47
CA HIS A 164 -1.78 -2.29 9.01
C HIS A 164 -2.38 -0.98 8.47
N ARG A 165 -2.42 0.08 9.28
CA ARG A 165 -2.93 1.39 8.87
C ARG A 165 -1.87 2.12 8.03
N PRO A 166 -2.27 2.79 6.94
CA PRO A 166 -1.34 3.52 6.07
C PRO A 166 -0.84 4.80 6.70
N TYR A 167 0.46 5.05 6.57
CA TYR A 167 1.07 6.36 6.82
C TYR A 167 1.95 6.75 5.65
N PHE A 168 1.69 7.95 5.12
CA PHE A 168 2.42 8.50 3.98
C PHE A 168 3.41 9.54 4.47
N TYR A 169 4.62 9.49 3.96
CA TYR A 169 5.68 10.41 4.30
C TYR A 169 6.34 10.94 3.04
N THR A 170 6.67 12.22 3.09
CA THR A 170 7.67 12.78 2.16
C THR A 170 9.06 12.50 2.70
N PHE A 171 10.02 12.30 1.81
CA PHE A 171 11.42 12.08 2.15
C PHE A 171 12.35 12.86 1.22
N ASN A 172 13.57 13.10 1.66
CA ASN A 172 14.57 13.86 0.89
C ASN A 172 15.70 12.94 0.38
N ALA A 173 15.41 12.18 -0.66
CA ALA A 173 16.38 11.34 -1.36
C ALA A 173 15.96 11.16 -2.82
N SER A 174 16.93 10.94 -3.71
CA SER A 174 16.65 10.62 -5.11
C SER A 174 16.14 9.18 -5.22
N VAL A 175 15.08 8.97 -6.01
CA VAL A 175 14.56 7.62 -6.28
C VAL A 175 15.28 6.90 -7.41
N GLN A 176 16.15 7.59 -8.15
CA GLN A 176 16.81 7.04 -9.33
C GLN A 176 17.57 5.73 -9.07
N PRO A 177 18.35 5.58 -7.97
CA PRO A 177 19.04 4.32 -7.70
C PRO A 177 18.08 3.15 -7.57
N LEU A 178 16.92 3.36 -6.92
CA LEU A 178 15.90 2.32 -6.79
C LEU A 178 15.31 1.92 -8.15
N LEU A 179 15.03 2.90 -9.02
CA LEU A 179 14.51 2.67 -10.37
C LEU A 179 15.47 1.84 -11.22
N ASP A 180 16.76 2.16 -11.16
CA ASP A 180 17.80 1.44 -11.90
C ASP A 180 17.88 -0.02 -11.43
N TYR A 181 17.80 -0.27 -10.12
CA TYR A 181 17.79 -1.63 -9.57
C TYR A 181 16.58 -2.45 -10.01
N VAL A 182 15.40 -1.83 -10.08
CA VAL A 182 14.17 -2.52 -10.54
C VAL A 182 13.98 -2.49 -12.06
N LYS A 183 14.92 -1.86 -12.79
CA LYS A 183 14.91 -1.69 -14.26
C LYS A 183 13.61 -1.02 -14.75
N LEU A 184 13.18 0.03 -14.06
CA LEU A 184 11.98 0.76 -14.38
C LEU A 184 12.34 2.10 -15.04
N GLU A 185 11.89 2.29 -16.28
CA GLU A 185 11.98 3.58 -16.97
C GLU A 185 10.71 4.39 -16.66
N ILE A 186 10.86 5.52 -15.96
CA ILE A 186 9.76 6.48 -15.82
C ILE A 186 9.74 7.35 -17.07
N PRO A 187 8.60 7.51 -17.76
CA PRO A 187 8.51 8.48 -18.85
C PRO A 187 8.80 9.88 -18.28
N GLU A 188 9.89 10.51 -18.73
CA GLU A 188 10.26 11.85 -18.28
C GLU A 188 9.14 12.85 -18.59
N LYS A 189 8.95 13.80 -17.66
CA LYS A 189 8.07 14.95 -17.80
C LYS A 189 8.44 15.70 -19.09
N SER A 190 7.58 15.66 -20.10
CA SER A 190 7.71 16.48 -21.30
C SER A 190 7.83 17.95 -20.90
N ALA A 191 8.98 18.56 -21.19
CA ALA A 191 9.32 19.95 -20.89
C ALA A 191 8.62 20.97 -21.82
N ASP A 192 7.45 20.62 -22.36
CA ASP A 192 6.71 21.45 -23.32
C ASP A 192 5.46 22.05 -22.66
N GLU A 193 5.64 22.88 -21.64
CA GLU A 193 4.64 23.89 -21.27
C GLU A 193 5.25 24.97 -20.37
N GLN A 194 6.21 25.73 -20.92
CA GLN A 194 6.49 27.12 -20.53
C GLN A 194 7.49 27.76 -21.52
N THR A 195 7.05 27.96 -22.76
CA THR A 195 7.62 29.00 -23.63
C THR A 195 6.55 29.45 -24.60
N GLY A 196 5.94 30.60 -24.29
CA GLY A 196 4.92 31.25 -25.10
C GLY A 196 4.27 32.34 -24.27
N GLY A 197 4.51 33.63 -24.50
CA GLY A 197 5.41 34.27 -25.43
C GLY A 197 5.55 35.74 -25.01
N GLU A 198 6.72 36.31 -25.22
CA GLU A 198 6.93 37.76 -25.17
C GLU A 198 7.40 38.15 -26.58
N PRO A 199 6.68 39.02 -27.30
CA PRO A 199 7.08 39.38 -28.65
C PRO A 199 8.21 40.41 -28.58
N GLU A 200 9.41 39.99 -28.99
CA GLU A 200 10.51 40.89 -29.33
C GLU A 200 10.10 41.77 -30.52
N THR A 201 10.04 43.09 -30.31
CA THR A 201 9.93 44.07 -31.39
C THR A 201 11.29 44.25 -32.08
N PRO A 202 11.38 44.19 -33.42
CA PRO A 202 12.65 44.35 -34.14
C PRO A 202 13.06 45.82 -34.18
N GLY A 203 14.36 46.08 -33.94
CA GLY A 203 14.98 47.37 -34.23
C GLY A 203 15.09 47.61 -35.72
N GLU A 204 14.56 48.74 -36.18
CA GLU A 204 14.98 49.37 -37.43
C GLU A 204 16.18 50.29 -37.15
N GLY A 205 17.20 50.17 -38.00
CA GLY A 205 18.46 50.90 -37.88
C GLY A 205 18.50 52.24 -38.62
N SER A 206 19.50 53.02 -38.20
CA SER A 206 20.33 53.95 -38.99
C SER A 206 19.66 55.07 -39.81
N GLY A 207 20.04 56.32 -39.51
CA GLY A 207 20.05 57.39 -40.52
C GLY A 207 20.11 58.82 -39.99
N SER A 208 21.33 59.38 -39.99
CA SER A 208 21.71 60.82 -39.96
C SER A 208 21.70 61.56 -38.62
#